data_AF-A0AA97AY35-F1
#
_entry.id   AF-A0AA97AY35-F1
#
_cell.length_a   1.000
_cell.length_b   1.000
_cell.length_c   1.000
_cell.angle_alpha   90.00
_cell.angle_beta   90.00
_cell.angle_gamma   90.00
#
_symmetry.space_group_name_H-M   'P 1'
#
loop_
_entity.id
_entity.type
_entity.pdbx_description
1 polymer ?
#
loop_
_entity_poly.entity_id
_entity_poly.type
_entity_poly.pdbx_seq_one_letter_code
_entity_poly.pdbx_strand_id
1 'polypeptide(L)'
;MKFTQSLLVKYCLVLLFLFYSAVTLAQNNKIDYLDILILDGKVIDGSGNPWIKQDVGVVDDKIVFVGNADSFRSKAKLTINAEALYVTPGFIDMHSHADLNDPQGKKMLPQIFQGVTSVIVGVDGFGKNDVLEQYKIAEGEVKGSVIPVSI
;
A
#
# COMPACT_ATOMS: atom_id res chain seq x y z
N MET A 1 47.51 11.05 -35.45
CA MET A 1 46.53 10.05 -34.93
C MET A 1 45.95 10.36 -33.54
N LYS A 2 46.47 11.30 -32.72
CA LYS A 2 45.90 11.61 -31.38
C LYS A 2 44.64 12.51 -31.40
N PHE A 3 44.42 13.26 -32.49
CA PHE A 3 43.34 14.26 -32.58
C PHE A 3 41.95 13.63 -32.81
N THR A 4 41.89 12.58 -33.64
CA THR A 4 40.65 11.82 -33.91
C THR A 4 40.18 11.02 -32.70
N GLN A 5 41.12 10.53 -31.88
CA GLN A 5 40.82 9.77 -30.66
C GLN A 5 40.18 10.66 -29.57
N SER A 6 40.64 11.91 -29.42
CA SER A 6 40.06 12.90 -28.51
C SER A 6 38.64 13.31 -28.92
N LEU A 7 38.39 13.43 -30.23
CA LEU A 7 37.08 13.78 -30.76
C LEU A 7 36.06 12.65 -30.55
N LEU A 8 36.48 11.39 -30.80
CA LEU A 8 35.64 10.20 -30.59
C LEU A 8 35.22 10.02 -29.12
N VAL A 9 36.14 10.24 -28.17
CA VAL A 9 35.86 10.14 -26.73
C VAL A 9 34.83 11.20 -26.30
N LYS A 10 34.91 12.42 -26.84
CA LYS A 10 33.92 13.47 -26.55
C LYS A 10 32.52 13.11 -27.07
N TYR A 11 32.41 12.54 -28.28
CA TYR A 11 31.11 12.07 -28.79
C TYR A 11 30.55 10.92 -27.97
N CYS A 12 31.37 9.96 -27.55
CA CYS A 12 30.94 8.89 -26.65
C CYS A 12 30.44 9.43 -25.30
N LEU A 13 31.12 10.42 -24.71
CA LEU A 13 30.69 11.02 -23.44
C LEU A 13 29.37 11.80 -23.58
N VAL A 14 29.18 12.52 -24.69
CA VAL A 14 27.91 13.22 -24.97
C VAL A 14 26.76 12.22 -25.19
N LEU A 15 27.01 11.14 -25.93
CA LEU A 15 26.01 10.08 -26.14
C LEU A 15 25.68 9.35 -24.82
N LEU A 16 26.67 9.09 -23.97
CA LEU A 16 26.46 8.53 -22.64
C LEU A 16 25.63 9.47 -21.75
N PHE A 17 25.88 10.78 -21.81
CA PHE A 17 25.13 11.76 -21.03
C PHE A 17 23.68 11.89 -21.52
N LEU A 18 23.47 11.92 -22.85
CA LEU A 18 22.14 11.94 -23.46
C LEU A 18 21.36 10.65 -23.18
N PHE A 19 22.05 9.50 -23.19
CA PHE A 19 21.44 8.23 -22.82
C PHE A 19 21.07 8.20 -21.34
N TYR A 20 21.94 8.69 -20.46
CA TYR A 20 21.67 8.79 -19.03
C TYR A 20 20.47 9.70 -18.74
N SER A 21 20.38 10.87 -19.37
CA SER A 21 19.23 11.78 -19.18
C SER A 21 17.92 11.18 -19.70
N ALA A 22 17.95 10.47 -20.84
CA ALA A 22 16.79 9.79 -21.39
C ALA A 22 16.29 8.66 -20.48
N VAL A 23 17.21 7.90 -19.87
CA VAL A 23 16.87 6.85 -18.90
C VAL A 23 16.23 7.47 -17.64
N THR A 24 16.75 8.58 -17.12
CA THR A 24 16.17 9.28 -15.96
C THR A 24 14.76 9.81 -16.24
N LEU A 25 14.51 10.31 -17.46
CA LEU A 25 13.17 10.74 -17.88
C LEU A 25 12.20 9.56 -18.02
N ALA A 26 12.66 8.42 -18.52
CA ALA A 26 11.85 7.21 -18.67
C ALA A 26 11.51 6.53 -17.33
N GLN A 27 12.33 6.71 -16.30
CA GLN A 27 12.10 6.16 -14.96
C GLN A 27 11.15 7.00 -14.09
N ASN A 28 10.65 8.12 -14.61
CA ASN A 28 9.71 8.95 -13.86
C ASN A 28 8.32 8.29 -13.91
N ASN A 29 8.10 7.29 -13.05
CA ASN A 29 6.77 6.76 -12.73
C ASN A 29 5.97 7.84 -12.01
N LYS A 30 5.57 8.87 -12.75
CA LYS A 30 4.64 9.87 -12.27
C LYS A 30 3.29 9.19 -12.15
N ILE A 31 2.84 9.03 -10.91
CA ILE A 31 1.44 8.73 -10.63
C ILE A 31 0.66 9.92 -11.20
N ASP A 32 -0.17 9.70 -12.21
CA ASP A 32 -0.93 10.78 -12.84
C ASP A 32 -2.35 10.90 -12.26
N TYR A 33 -2.84 9.89 -11.55
CA TYR A 33 -4.16 9.86 -10.92
C TYR A 33 -4.13 9.04 -9.64
N LEU A 34 -5.11 9.27 -8.75
CA LEU A 34 -5.32 8.50 -7.53
C LEU A 34 -6.73 7.90 -7.52
N ASP A 35 -6.89 6.73 -6.91
CA ASP A 35 -8.22 6.19 -6.64
C ASP A 35 -8.80 6.81 -5.36
N ILE A 36 -7.99 6.86 -4.30
CA ILE A 36 -8.37 7.48 -3.04
C ILE A 36 -7.27 8.45 -2.61
N LEU A 37 -7.68 9.63 -2.17
CA LEU A 37 -6.84 10.62 -1.52
C LEU A 37 -7.42 10.96 -0.14
N ILE A 38 -6.66 10.70 0.91
CA ILE A 38 -7.03 11.07 2.29
C ILE A 38 -6.23 12.34 2.63
N LEU A 39 -6.92 13.46 2.86
CA LEU A 39 -6.32 14.77 3.08
C LEU A 39 -6.32 15.19 4.55
N ASP A 40 -5.32 15.98 4.92
CA ASP A 40 -5.24 16.74 6.17
C ASP A 40 -5.30 15.87 7.45
N GLY A 41 -4.94 14.60 7.32
CA GLY A 41 -4.95 13.62 8.40
C GLY A 41 -3.77 13.72 9.36
N LYS A 42 -3.97 13.27 10.61
CA LYS A 42 -2.88 12.95 11.54
C LYS A 42 -2.45 11.50 11.29
N VAL A 43 -1.42 11.31 10.47
CA VAL A 43 -0.97 9.98 10.04
C VAL A 43 -0.11 9.33 11.13
N ILE A 44 -0.46 8.12 11.55
CA ILE A 44 0.34 7.22 12.38
C ILE A 44 0.65 6.00 11.51
N ASP A 45 1.92 5.69 11.27
CA ASP A 45 2.35 4.62 10.34
C ASP A 45 2.43 3.22 10.99
N GLY A 46 2.22 3.13 12.31
CA GLY A 46 2.31 1.87 13.07
C GLY A 46 3.73 1.50 13.53
N SER A 47 4.75 2.30 13.22
CA SER A 47 6.14 2.06 13.64
C SER A 47 6.44 2.44 15.10
N GLY A 48 5.45 2.98 15.82
CA GLY A 48 5.58 3.48 17.19
C GLY A 48 5.94 4.96 17.30
N ASN A 49 6.12 5.66 16.18
CA ASN A 49 6.35 7.10 16.16
C ASN A 49 5.07 7.90 16.46
N PRO A 50 5.21 9.15 16.98
CA PRO A 50 4.09 10.08 17.05
C PRO A 50 3.50 10.38 15.67
N TRP A 51 2.26 10.89 15.65
CA TRP A 51 1.58 11.24 14.41
C TRP A 51 2.24 12.43 13.69
N ILE A 52 2.11 12.47 12.37
CA ILE A 52 2.56 13.59 11.52
C ILE A 52 1.39 14.05 10.65
N LYS A 53 1.22 15.36 10.45
CA LYS A 53 0.21 15.89 9.53
C LYS A 53 0.64 15.61 8.08
N GLN A 54 -0.04 14.68 7.41
CA GLN A 54 0.24 14.29 6.03
C GLN A 54 -1.02 13.80 5.32
N ASP A 55 -0.94 13.74 4.00
CA ASP A 55 -1.95 13.14 3.13
C ASP A 55 -1.51 11.74 2.72
N VAL A 56 -2.47 10.88 2.37
CA VAL A 56 -2.22 9.50 1.92
C VAL A 56 -2.89 9.28 0.57
N GLY A 57 -2.11 8.84 -0.42
CA GLY A 57 -2.59 8.50 -1.75
C GLY A 57 -2.62 7.00 -1.97
N VAL A 58 -3.71 6.51 -2.57
CA VAL A 58 -3.92 5.09 -2.90
C VAL A 58 -4.23 4.94 -4.38
N VAL A 59 -3.60 3.94 -5.00
CA VAL A 59 -3.92 3.44 -6.34
C VAL A 59 -4.07 1.92 -6.24
N ASP A 60 -5.15 1.39 -6.81
CA ASP A 60 -5.55 -0.01 -6.68
C ASP A 60 -5.59 -0.45 -5.21
N ASP A 61 -4.72 -1.38 -4.81
CA ASP A 61 -4.62 -1.96 -3.48
C ASP A 61 -3.43 -1.42 -2.67
N LYS A 62 -2.74 -0.39 -3.16
CA LYS A 62 -1.47 0.09 -2.59
C LYS A 62 -1.50 1.56 -2.23
N ILE A 63 -0.87 1.86 -1.09
CA ILE A 63 -0.46 3.21 -0.74
C ILE A 63 0.71 3.59 -1.66
N VAL A 64 0.50 4.60 -2.49
CA VAL A 64 1.50 5.08 -3.47
C VAL A 64 2.33 6.23 -2.93
N PHE A 65 1.82 6.98 -1.94
CA PHE A 65 2.60 7.92 -1.17
C PHE A 65 1.95 8.22 0.19
N VAL A 66 2.79 8.70 1.12
CA VAL A 66 2.40 9.37 2.36
C VAL A 66 3.21 10.68 2.39
N GLY A 67 2.53 11.82 2.41
CA GLY A 67 3.20 13.12 2.27
C GLY A 67 2.26 14.24 1.85
N ASN A 68 2.79 15.32 1.29
CA ASN A 68 1.98 16.43 0.80
C ASN A 68 1.35 16.10 -0.57
N ALA A 69 0.04 16.29 -0.72
CA ALA A 69 -0.72 15.97 -1.91
C ALA A 69 -0.93 17.13 -2.91
N ASP A 70 -0.24 18.27 -2.81
CA ASP A 70 -0.51 19.48 -3.60
C ASP A 70 -0.45 19.24 -5.12
N SER A 71 0.36 18.28 -5.57
CA SER A 71 0.44 17.87 -6.99
C SER A 71 -0.71 16.96 -7.47
N PHE A 72 -1.52 16.45 -6.54
CA PHE A 72 -2.52 15.41 -6.75
C PHE A 72 -3.96 15.81 -6.39
N ARG A 73 -4.16 16.94 -5.67
CA ARG A 73 -5.48 17.36 -5.16
C ARG A 73 -6.59 17.39 -6.22
N SER A 74 -6.27 17.67 -7.48
CA SER A 74 -7.22 17.72 -8.60
C SER A 74 -7.35 16.43 -9.42
N LYS A 75 -6.70 15.33 -8.99
CA LYS A 75 -6.54 14.11 -9.80
C LYS A 75 -6.99 12.82 -9.11
N ALA A 76 -7.68 12.91 -7.98
CA ALA A 76 -8.19 11.75 -7.24
C ALA A 76 -9.65 11.43 -7.60
N LYS A 77 -10.01 10.15 -7.78
CA LYS A 77 -11.40 9.72 -8.01
C LYS A 77 -12.27 9.94 -6.77
N LEU A 78 -11.72 9.66 -5.59
CA LEU A 78 -12.34 9.93 -4.29
C LEU A 78 -11.37 10.72 -3.41
N THR A 79 -11.86 11.81 -2.82
CA THR A 79 -11.12 12.58 -1.82
C THR A 79 -11.86 12.53 -0.49
N ILE A 80 -11.16 12.16 0.58
CA ILE A 80 -11.66 12.07 1.95
C ILE A 80 -10.96 13.16 2.77
N ASN A 81 -11.73 14.05 3.39
CA ASN A 81 -11.18 15.02 4.33
C ASN A 81 -11.07 14.37 5.72
N ALA A 82 -9.84 14.17 6.19
CA ALA A 82 -9.53 13.61 7.51
C ALA A 82 -9.04 14.67 8.49
N GLU A 83 -9.41 15.95 8.30
CA GLU A 83 -9.10 17.02 9.23
C GLU A 83 -9.54 16.67 10.66
N ALA A 84 -8.63 16.91 11.61
CA ALA A 84 -8.77 16.55 13.02
C ALA A 84 -8.92 15.04 13.33
N LEU A 85 -8.94 14.18 12.33
CA LEU A 85 -8.98 12.72 12.46
C LEU A 85 -7.57 12.10 12.35
N TYR A 86 -7.47 10.86 12.77
CA TYR A 86 -6.27 10.03 12.61
C TYR A 86 -6.40 9.14 11.39
N VAL A 87 -5.28 8.96 10.69
CA VAL A 87 -5.15 7.99 9.60
C VAL A 87 -4.13 6.96 10.06
N THR A 88 -4.56 5.72 10.19
CA THR A 88 -3.74 4.62 10.71
C THR A 88 -3.76 3.45 9.73
N PRO A 89 -2.81 2.50 9.81
CA PRO A 89 -3.03 1.16 9.33
C PRO A 89 -4.36 0.63 9.88
N GLY A 90 -5.04 -0.18 9.08
CA GLY A 90 -6.17 -0.94 9.59
C GLY A 90 -5.74 -1.91 10.68
N PHE A 91 -6.61 -2.14 11.66
CA PHE A 91 -6.26 -2.97 12.81
C PHE A 91 -6.25 -4.45 12.45
N ILE A 92 -5.32 -5.19 13.08
CA ILE A 92 -5.20 -6.64 12.96
C ILE A 92 -5.75 -7.26 14.25
N ASP A 93 -6.90 -7.91 14.15
CA ASP A 93 -7.48 -8.69 15.25
C ASP A 93 -6.80 -10.06 15.31
N MET A 94 -5.93 -10.23 16.30
CA MET A 94 -5.11 -11.42 16.46
C MET A 94 -5.83 -12.60 17.13
N HIS A 95 -7.04 -12.39 17.64
CA HIS A 95 -7.79 -13.43 18.37
C HIS A 95 -9.26 -13.39 18.00
N SER A 96 -9.58 -13.90 16.81
CA SER A 96 -10.93 -13.82 16.26
C SER A 96 -11.60 -15.18 16.14
N HIS A 97 -12.87 -15.23 16.54
CA HIS A 97 -13.79 -16.32 16.21
C HIS A 97 -14.70 -15.94 15.04
N ALA A 98 -14.25 -15.03 14.17
CA ALA A 98 -15.06 -14.56 13.07
C ALA A 98 -15.46 -15.70 12.12
N ASP A 99 -16.74 -15.76 11.77
CA ASP A 99 -17.27 -16.77 10.86
C ASP A 99 -17.00 -16.40 9.41
N LEU A 100 -16.20 -17.23 8.75
CA LEU A 100 -15.74 -17.02 7.38
C LEU A 100 -16.70 -17.57 6.33
N ASN A 101 -17.76 -18.27 6.75
CA ASN A 101 -18.82 -18.76 5.87
C ASN A 101 -19.83 -17.63 5.60
N ASP A 102 -19.33 -16.49 5.14
CA ASP A 102 -20.15 -15.39 4.66
C ASP A 102 -19.49 -14.72 3.45
N PRO A 103 -19.84 -15.16 2.22
CA PRO A 103 -19.31 -14.59 1.00
C PRO A 103 -19.65 -13.10 0.82
N GLN A 104 -20.65 -12.58 1.53
CA GLN A 104 -21.10 -11.19 1.44
C GLN A 104 -20.47 -10.29 2.51
N GLY A 105 -19.61 -10.82 3.39
CA GLY A 105 -18.89 -10.05 4.41
C GLY A 105 -19.76 -9.43 5.52
N LYS A 106 -21.08 -9.69 5.55
CA LYS A 106 -22.01 -9.10 6.51
C LYS A 106 -21.70 -9.48 7.96
N LYS A 107 -21.21 -10.69 8.19
CA LYS A 107 -20.77 -11.18 9.50
C LYS A 107 -19.51 -10.47 10.02
N MET A 108 -18.79 -9.74 9.16
CA MET A 108 -17.58 -9.01 9.51
C MET A 108 -17.82 -7.52 9.79
N LEU A 109 -19.07 -7.05 9.67
CA LEU A 109 -19.44 -5.66 9.98
C LEU A 109 -19.00 -5.21 11.38
N PRO A 110 -19.14 -6.01 12.46
CA PRO A 110 -18.68 -5.60 13.78
C PRO A 110 -17.19 -5.26 13.83
N GLN A 111 -16.36 -6.04 13.15
CA GLN A 111 -14.91 -5.84 13.02
C GLN A 111 -14.62 -4.55 12.22
N ILE A 112 -15.31 -4.35 11.10
CA ILE A 112 -15.17 -3.15 10.26
C ILE A 112 -15.48 -1.88 11.06
N PHE A 113 -16.58 -1.88 11.83
CA PHE A 113 -16.96 -0.72 12.64
C PHE A 113 -15.96 -0.38 13.75
N GLN A 114 -15.08 -1.32 14.10
CA GLN A 114 -13.97 -1.11 15.04
C GLN A 114 -12.67 -0.70 14.34
N GLY A 115 -12.63 -0.66 13.00
CA GLY A 115 -11.43 -0.37 12.21
C GLY A 115 -10.54 -1.58 11.94
N VAL A 116 -11.03 -2.81 12.21
CA VAL A 116 -10.30 -4.05 11.91
C VAL A 116 -10.37 -4.33 10.41
N THR A 117 -9.20 -4.48 9.80
CA THR A 117 -9.06 -4.82 8.37
C THR A 117 -8.50 -6.22 8.16
N SER A 118 -8.03 -6.89 9.21
CA SER A 118 -7.55 -8.26 9.13
C SER A 118 -7.84 -9.02 10.41
N VAL A 119 -8.25 -10.28 10.26
CA VAL A 119 -8.53 -11.19 11.39
C VAL A 119 -7.64 -12.41 11.31
N ILE A 120 -7.22 -12.91 12.47
CA ILE A 120 -6.63 -14.23 12.66
C ILE A 120 -7.68 -15.16 13.25
N VAL A 121 -7.95 -16.26 12.55
CA VAL A 121 -8.94 -17.28 12.94
C VAL A 121 -8.30 -18.63 13.27
N GLY A 122 -9.09 -19.57 13.80
CA GLY A 122 -8.58 -20.90 14.17
C GLY A 122 -7.84 -20.92 15.52
N VAL A 123 -8.01 -19.86 16.31
CA VAL A 123 -7.54 -19.77 17.70
C VAL A 123 -8.28 -20.75 18.61
N ASP A 124 -7.80 -20.94 19.83
CA ASP A 124 -8.42 -21.79 20.86
C ASP A 124 -8.69 -23.25 20.47
N GLY A 125 -7.84 -23.81 19.60
CA GLY A 125 -7.95 -25.20 19.17
C GLY A 125 -9.02 -25.46 18.10
N PHE A 126 -9.65 -24.41 17.57
CA PHE A 126 -10.59 -24.52 16.43
C PHE A 126 -9.87 -24.56 15.06
N GLY A 127 -8.55 -24.44 15.04
CA GLY A 127 -7.72 -24.62 13.85
C GLY A 127 -7.59 -26.10 13.44
N LYS A 128 -7.27 -26.35 12.17
CA LYS A 128 -7.03 -27.71 11.66
C LYS A 128 -5.77 -28.32 12.29
N ASN A 129 -5.73 -29.63 12.49
CA ASN A 129 -4.54 -30.32 12.99
C ASN A 129 -3.44 -30.52 11.92
N ASP A 130 -3.76 -30.36 10.64
CA ASP A 130 -2.79 -30.38 9.54
C ASP A 130 -2.07 -29.03 9.42
N VAL A 131 -0.83 -28.99 9.89
CA VAL A 131 0.03 -27.80 9.87
C VAL A 131 0.39 -27.39 8.44
N LEU A 132 0.55 -28.34 7.50
CA LEU A 132 0.88 -28.02 6.11
C LEU A 132 -0.31 -27.37 5.43
N GLU A 133 -1.52 -27.86 5.69
CA GLU A 133 -2.74 -27.25 5.18
C GLU A 133 -2.93 -25.83 5.74
N GLN A 134 -2.69 -25.64 7.05
CA GLN A 134 -2.73 -24.31 7.66
C GLN A 134 -1.69 -23.34 7.08
N TYR A 135 -0.48 -23.82 6.78
CA TYR A 135 0.57 -22.99 6.19
C TYR A 135 0.19 -22.50 4.79
N LYS A 136 -0.31 -23.40 3.92
CA LYS A 136 -0.80 -23.04 2.59
C LYS A 136 -1.97 -22.06 2.64
N ILE A 137 -2.80 -22.17 3.66
CA ILE A 137 -3.89 -21.24 3.94
C ILE A 137 -3.33 -19.84 4.30
N ALA A 138 -2.30 -19.78 5.16
CA ALA A 138 -1.69 -18.51 5.59
C ALA A 138 -0.87 -17.81 4.48
N GLU A 139 -0.24 -18.58 3.58
CA GLU A 139 0.46 -18.06 2.38
C GLU A 139 -0.50 -17.58 1.27
N GLY A 140 -1.81 -17.74 1.46
CA GLY A 140 -2.82 -17.35 0.46
C GLY A 140 -2.93 -18.31 -0.72
N GLU A 141 -2.25 -19.47 -0.68
CA GLU A 141 -2.41 -20.54 -1.68
C GLU A 141 -3.80 -21.20 -1.60
N VAL A 142 -4.42 -21.12 -0.43
CA VAL A 142 -5.79 -21.58 -0.13
C VAL A 142 -6.47 -20.48 0.68
N LYS A 143 -7.77 -20.21 0.49
CA LYS A 143 -8.47 -19.18 1.27
C LYS A 143 -8.37 -19.46 2.79
N GLY A 144 -7.65 -18.62 3.55
CA GLY A 144 -7.84 -18.51 5.01
C GLY A 144 -6.73 -17.81 5.83
N SER A 145 -6.80 -18.03 7.16
CA SER A 145 -6.09 -17.52 8.34
C SER A 145 -5.86 -16.01 8.49
N VAL A 146 -5.35 -15.30 7.49
CA VAL A 146 -5.27 -13.82 7.51
C VAL A 146 -6.20 -13.33 6.42
N ILE A 147 -7.35 -12.81 6.81
CA ILE A 147 -8.39 -12.47 5.85
C ILE A 147 -8.59 -10.96 5.84
N PRO A 148 -8.38 -10.30 4.69
CA PRO A 148 -8.74 -8.91 4.55
C PRO A 148 -10.24 -8.78 4.78
N VAL A 149 -10.59 -7.91 5.70
CA VAL A 149 -11.96 -7.57 6.00
C VAL A 149 -12.33 -6.43 5.05
N SER A 150 -13.14 -6.73 4.03
CA SER A 150 -13.63 -5.76 3.06
C SER A 150 -15.15 -5.80 2.94
N ILE A 151 -15.73 -4.66 2.57
CA ILE A 151 -17.13 -4.53 2.14
C ILE A 151 -17.25 -5.01 0.70
#